data_AF-A0A1B6J6X0-F1
#
_entry.id   AF-A0A1B6J6X0-F1
#
_cell.length_a   1.000
_cell.length_b   1.000
_cell.length_c   1.000
_cell.angle_alpha   90.00
_cell.angle_beta   90.00
_cell.angle_gamma   90.00
#
_symmetry.space_group_name_H-M   'P 1'
#
loop_
_entity.id
_entity.type
_entity.pdbx_description
1 polymer ?
#
loop_
_entity_poly.entity_id
_entity_poly.type
_entity_poly.pdbx_seq_one_letter_code
_entity_poly.pdbx_strand_id
1 'polypeptide(L)'
;MTKWGEKNGIEFWTMPPERAEEATDVLRNGFFEEEAICNYSGIPEDDEGQRELSNLAVICAEDGISTMAIEKQTGKIVGVSYNKIQVTPSPGQKGFFEEFRDS
;
A
#
# COMPACT_ATOMS: atom_id res chain seq x y z
N MET A 1 -5.96 16.12 1.53
CA MET A 1 -4.55 15.74 1.33
C MET A 1 -3.67 16.66 2.19
N THR A 2 -2.85 16.09 3.09
CA THR A 2 -2.06 16.84 4.09
C THR A 2 -0.57 16.61 3.84
N LYS A 3 0.25 17.68 3.79
CA LYS A 3 1.73 17.57 3.75
C LYS A 3 2.27 17.44 5.17
N TRP A 4 3.08 16.42 5.42
CA TRP A 4 3.71 16.17 6.72
C TRP A 4 5.10 16.79 6.82
N GLY A 5 5.83 16.89 5.70
CA GLY A 5 7.18 17.44 5.70
C GLY A 5 7.90 17.25 4.38
N GLU A 6 9.17 17.63 4.36
CA GLU A 6 10.06 17.49 3.22
C GLU A 6 11.50 17.22 3.69
N LYS A 7 12.21 16.32 3.00
CA LYS A 7 13.64 16.06 3.24
C LYS A 7 14.31 15.64 1.94
N ASN A 8 15.47 16.23 1.64
CA ASN A 8 16.28 15.90 0.46
C ASN A 8 15.50 15.91 -0.87
N GLY A 9 14.56 16.85 -1.04
CA GLY A 9 13.72 16.93 -2.24
C GLY A 9 12.59 15.90 -2.31
N ILE A 10 12.36 15.14 -1.24
CA ILE A 10 11.22 14.23 -1.09
C ILE A 10 10.18 14.84 -0.17
N GLU A 11 8.94 14.92 -0.62
CA GLU A 11 7.81 15.42 0.15
C GLU A 11 6.96 14.27 0.69
N PHE A 12 6.52 14.36 1.94
CA PHE A 12 5.71 13.36 2.60
C PHE A 12 4.27 13.83 2.73
N TRP A 13 3.31 13.01 2.31
CA TRP A 13 1.90 13.37 2.22
C TRP A 13 1.01 12.26 2.77
N THR A 14 -0.13 12.62 3.36
CA THR A 14 -1.26 11.69 3.43
C THR A 14 -1.69 11.39 2.00
N MET A 15 -1.70 10.12 1.65
CA MET A 15 -2.09 9.65 0.33
C MET A 15 -3.61 9.66 0.23
N PRO A 16 -4.18 10.38 -0.76
CA PRO A 16 -5.61 10.29 -0.99
C PRO A 16 -5.92 8.99 -1.77
N PRO A 17 -7.09 8.35 -1.56
CA PRO A 17 -7.39 7.03 -2.12
C PRO A 17 -7.24 6.94 -3.64
N GLU A 18 -7.52 8.02 -4.38
CA GLU A 18 -7.40 8.08 -5.84
C GLU A 18 -5.97 7.90 -6.37
N ARG A 19 -4.95 8.04 -5.50
CA ARG A 19 -3.54 7.80 -5.85
C ARG A 19 -3.03 6.44 -5.39
N ALA A 20 -3.89 5.64 -4.75
CA ALA A 20 -3.49 4.35 -4.21
C ALA A 20 -3.05 3.37 -5.30
N GLU A 21 -3.72 3.34 -6.45
CA GLU A 21 -3.36 2.47 -7.57
C GLU A 21 -2.01 2.88 -8.19
N GLU A 22 -1.81 4.17 -8.44
CA GLU A 22 -0.52 4.72 -8.92
C GLU A 22 0.64 4.33 -7.99
N ALA A 23 0.42 4.38 -6.67
CA ALA A 23 1.45 4.06 -5.69
C ALA A 23 1.85 2.57 -5.65
N THR A 24 1.07 1.67 -6.28
CA THR A 24 1.41 0.23 -6.33
C THR A 24 2.68 -0.04 -7.15
N ASP A 25 3.07 0.88 -8.03
CA ASP A 25 4.35 0.77 -8.76
C ASP A 25 5.56 0.77 -7.81
N VAL A 26 5.47 1.40 -6.64
CA VAL A 26 6.51 1.32 -5.59
C VAL A 26 6.59 -0.08 -5.00
N LEU A 27 5.46 -0.79 -4.87
CA LEU A 27 5.44 -2.15 -4.38
C LEU A 27 6.07 -3.11 -5.39
N ARG A 28 5.67 -2.98 -6.67
CA ARG A 28 6.17 -3.81 -7.76
C ARG A 28 7.68 -3.68 -7.97
N ASN A 29 8.19 -2.45 -7.96
CA ASN A 29 9.59 -2.17 -8.27
C ASN A 29 10.48 -2.09 -7.01
N GLY A 30 10.04 -2.67 -5.89
CA GLY A 30 10.81 -2.63 -4.65
C GLY A 30 10.31 -3.61 -3.60
N PHE A 31 9.11 -3.41 -3.07
CA PHE A 31 8.61 -4.22 -1.94
C PHE A 31 8.55 -5.71 -2.25
N PHE A 32 8.01 -6.12 -3.40
CA PHE A 32 7.84 -7.55 -3.71
C PHE A 32 9.19 -8.27 -3.84
N GLU A 33 10.17 -7.66 -4.50
CA GLU A 33 11.50 -8.25 -4.71
C GLU A 33 12.32 -8.35 -3.40
N GLU A 34 12.18 -7.35 -2.52
CA GLU A 34 13.07 -7.16 -1.36
C GLU A 34 12.47 -7.62 -0.02
N GLU A 35 11.14 -7.73 0.10
CA GLU A 35 10.50 -8.17 1.34
C GLU A 35 10.66 -9.69 1.51
N ALA A 36 11.12 -10.10 2.70
CA ALA A 36 11.56 -11.47 2.94
C ALA A 36 10.45 -12.52 2.75
N ILE A 37 9.21 -12.21 3.14
CA ILE A 37 8.08 -13.13 2.97
C ILE A 37 7.65 -13.19 1.51
N CYS A 38 7.54 -12.05 0.82
CA CYS A 38 7.25 -11.99 -0.61
C CYS A 38 8.24 -12.83 -1.42
N ASN A 39 9.53 -12.66 -1.14
CA ASN A 39 10.61 -13.42 -1.77
C ASN A 39 10.48 -14.92 -1.47
N TYR A 40 10.30 -15.28 -0.20
CA TYR A 40 10.15 -16.67 0.23
C TYR A 40 8.92 -17.36 -0.38
N SER A 41 7.81 -16.65 -0.53
CA SER A 41 6.57 -17.19 -1.11
C SER A 41 6.49 -17.06 -2.63
N GLY A 42 7.53 -16.56 -3.31
CA GLY A 42 7.59 -16.47 -4.77
C GLY A 42 6.77 -15.35 -5.40
N ILE A 43 6.35 -14.34 -4.62
CA ILE A 43 5.57 -13.19 -5.12
C ILE A 43 6.28 -12.42 -6.25
N PRO A 44 7.61 -12.22 -6.25
CA PRO A 44 8.31 -11.56 -7.36
C PRO A 44 8.05 -12.16 -8.74
N GLU A 45 7.76 -13.46 -8.82
CA GLU A 45 7.56 -14.20 -10.07
C GLU A 45 6.08 -14.54 -10.33
N ASP A 46 5.18 -14.18 -9.41
CA ASP A 46 3.75 -14.48 -9.46
C ASP A 46 2.93 -13.22 -9.76
N ASP A 47 2.60 -13.02 -11.03
CA ASP A 47 1.78 -11.89 -11.50
C ASP A 47 0.42 -11.79 -10.79
N GLU A 48 -0.20 -12.93 -10.47
CA GLU A 48 -1.49 -12.97 -9.79
C GLU A 48 -1.33 -12.58 -8.31
N GLY A 49 -0.33 -13.13 -7.62
CA GLY A 49 0.02 -12.76 -6.25
C GLY A 49 0.37 -11.27 -6.10
N GLN A 50 1.13 -10.70 -7.04
CA GLN A 50 1.42 -9.26 -7.06
C GLN A 50 0.15 -8.43 -7.22
N ARG A 51 -0.77 -8.87 -8.11
CA ARG A 51 -2.05 -8.20 -8.33
C ARG A 51 -2.92 -8.24 -7.08
N GLU A 52 -3.07 -9.40 -6.45
CA GLU A 52 -3.88 -9.56 -5.23
C GLU A 52 -3.33 -8.73 -4.07
N LEU A 53 -2.02 -8.76 -3.85
CA LEU A 53 -1.38 -7.98 -2.78
C LEU A 53 -1.45 -6.48 -3.06
N SER A 54 -1.37 -6.06 -4.32
CA SER A 54 -1.61 -4.66 -4.73
C SER A 54 -3.07 -4.24 -4.49
N ASN A 55 -4.04 -5.11 -4.80
CA ASN A 55 -5.46 -4.84 -4.55
C ASN A 55 -5.74 -4.69 -3.05
N LEU A 56 -5.16 -5.56 -2.22
CA LEU A 56 -5.23 -5.44 -0.76
C LEU A 56 -4.73 -4.07 -0.29
N ALA A 57 -3.56 -3.66 -0.80
CA ALA A 57 -2.96 -2.37 -0.47
C ALA A 57 -3.87 -1.19 -0.88
N VAL A 58 -4.43 -1.21 -2.09
CA VAL A 58 -5.37 -0.18 -2.58
C VAL A 58 -6.60 -0.08 -1.66
N ILE A 59 -7.21 -1.20 -1.28
CA ILE A 59 -8.36 -1.20 -0.36
C ILE A 59 -7.97 -0.64 1.02
N CYS A 60 -6.76 -0.90 1.51
CA CYS A 60 -6.29 -0.29 2.76
C CYS A 60 -6.25 1.24 2.67
N ALA A 61 -5.92 1.80 1.51
CA ALA A 61 -5.84 3.25 1.34
C ALA A 61 -7.19 3.96 1.49
N GLU A 62 -8.31 3.27 1.32
CA GLU A 62 -9.66 3.83 1.46
C GLU A 62 -9.93 4.38 2.87
N ASP A 63 -9.21 3.90 3.89
CA ASP A 63 -9.30 4.41 5.27
C ASP A 63 -8.70 5.82 5.43
N GLY A 64 -8.05 6.37 4.39
CA GLY A 64 -7.61 7.76 4.33
C GLY A 64 -6.42 8.12 5.23
N ILE A 65 -5.77 7.11 5.82
CA ILE A 65 -4.60 7.26 6.72
C ILE A 65 -3.30 6.74 6.13
N SER A 66 -3.32 6.26 4.89
CA SER A 66 -2.11 5.85 4.17
C SER A 66 -1.25 7.08 3.81
N THR A 67 0.05 6.88 3.64
CA THR A 67 0.99 7.96 3.33
C THR A 67 1.83 7.64 2.11
N MET A 68 2.23 8.67 1.37
CA MET A 68 3.12 8.57 0.21
C MET A 68 4.26 9.57 0.29
N ALA A 69 5.39 9.22 -0.33
CA ALA A 69 6.54 10.07 -0.52
C ALA A 69 6.70 10.40 -2.01
N ILE A 70 6.84 11.69 -2.33
CA ILE A 70 6.91 12.18 -3.71
C ILE A 70 8.26 12.84 -3.94
N GLU A 71 8.95 12.45 -5.01
CA GLU A 71 10.13 13.18 -5.48
C GLU A 71 9.70 14.48 -6.16
N LYS A 72 10.10 15.62 -5.61
CA LYS A 72 9.60 16.94 -6.00
C LYS A 72 9.92 17.34 -7.43
N GLN A 73 11.05 16.87 -7.98
CA GLN A 73 11.48 17.25 -9.33
C GLN A 73 10.66 16.55 -10.41
N THR A 74 10.30 15.28 -10.18
CA THR A 74 9.60 14.45 -11.18
C THR A 74 8.11 14.30 -10.90
N GLY A 75 7.67 14.58 -9.67
CA GLY A 75 6.31 14.33 -9.21
C GLY A 75 6.00 12.85 -8.97
N LYS A 76 6.98 11.95 -9.11
CA LYS A 76 6.78 10.51 -8.95
C LYS A 76 6.65 10.12 -7.49
N ILE A 77 5.77 9.16 -7.22
CA ILE A 77 5.71 8.47 -5.93
C ILE A 77 6.93 7.55 -5.84
N VAL A 78 7.73 7.72 -4.79
CA VAL A 78 8.98 6.96 -4.55
C VAL A 78 8.97 6.20 -3.22
N GLY A 79 7.89 6.30 -2.47
CA GLY A 79 7.70 5.59 -1.21
C GLY A 79 6.23 5.58 -0.82
N VAL A 80 5.78 4.51 -0.18
CA VAL A 80 4.39 4.36 0.24
C VAL A 80 4.29 3.57 1.55
N SER A 81 3.30 3.90 2.36
CA SER A 81 2.85 3.09 3.49
C SER A 81 1.34 2.99 3.42
N TYR A 82 0.85 1.82 3.01
CA TYR A 82 -0.57 1.49 3.04
C TYR A 82 -0.96 1.08 4.45
N ASN A 83 -1.96 1.75 5.02
CA ASN A 83 -2.37 1.61 6.41
C ASN A 83 -3.86 1.28 6.48
N LYS A 84 -4.22 0.23 7.21
CA LYS A 84 -5.61 -0.17 7.50
C LYS A 84 -5.95 0.07 8.96
N ILE A 85 -7.11 0.68 9.23
CA ILE A 85 -7.71 0.75 10.55
C ILE A 85 -8.43 -0.58 10.80
N GLN A 86 -7.86 -1.41 11.66
CA GLN A 86 -8.50 -2.66 12.07
C GLN A 86 -9.49 -2.39 13.22
N VAL A 87 -10.74 -2.79 13.01
CA VAL A 87 -11.80 -2.75 14.03
C VAL A 87 -12.04 -4.16 14.52
N THR A 88 -12.18 -4.33 15.84
CA THR A 88 -12.58 -5.62 16.40
C THR A 88 -13.99 -5.97 15.89
N PRO A 89 -14.16 -7.11 15.18
CA PRO A 89 -15.47 -7.47 14.66
C PRO A 89 -16.42 -7.85 15.80
N SER A 90 -17.73 -7.68 15.57
CA SER A 90 -18.73 -8.18 16.53
C SER A 90 -18.65 -9.71 16.63
N PRO A 91 -19.08 -10.33 17.75
CA PRO A 91 -19.10 -11.78 17.86
C PRO A 91 -19.80 -12.45 16.66
N GLY A 92 -19.10 -13.36 15.98
CA GLY A 92 -19.60 -14.08 14.81
C GLY A 92 -19.40 -13.37 13.45
N GLN A 93 -18.83 -12.16 13.43
CA GLN A 93 -18.40 -11.48 12.20
C GLN A 93 -16.91 -11.71 11.92
N LYS A 94 -16.53 -11.63 10.65
CA LYS A 94 -15.14 -11.71 10.19
C LYS A 94 -14.44 -10.36 10.31
N GLY A 95 -13.14 -10.37 10.57
CA GLY A 95 -12.30 -9.19 10.41
C GLY A 95 -11.99 -8.91 8.95
N PHE A 96 -11.52 -7.70 8.65
CA PHE A 96 -11.21 -7.26 7.28
C PHE A 96 -10.35 -8.26 6.48
N PHE A 97 -9.24 -8.75 7.03
CA PHE A 97 -8.36 -9.68 6.31
C PHE A 97 -8.96 -11.06 6.10
N GLU A 98 -9.89 -11.48 6.96
CA GLU A 98 -10.63 -12.74 6.75
C GLU A 98 -11.67 -12.58 5.64
N GLU A 99 -12.34 -11.43 5.56
CA GLU A 99 -13.25 -11.11 4.46
C GLU A 99 -12.50 -11.01 3.13
N PHE A 100 -11.36 -10.31 3.10
CA PHE A 100 -10.54 -10.17 1.90
C PHE A 100 -9.99 -11.52 1.39
N ARG A 101 -9.56 -12.42 2.28
CA ARG A 101 -9.11 -13.76 1.88
C ARG A 101 -10.21 -14.57 1.19
N ASP A 102 -11.46 -14.34 1.59
CA ASP A 102 -12.60 -15.14 1.13
C ASP A 102 -13.36 -14.48 -0.04
N SER A 103 -12.86 -13.36 -0.59
CA SER A 103 -13.46 -12.63 -1.72
C SER A 103 -12.98 -13.10 -3.09
#